data_AF-A0A968AH93-F1
#
_entry.id   AF-A0A968AH93-F1
#
_cell.length_a   1.000
_cell.length_b   1.000
_cell.length_c   1.000
_cell.angle_alpha   90.00
_cell.angle_beta   90.00
_cell.angle_gamma   90.00
#
_symmetry.space_group_name_H-M   'P 1'
#
loop_
_entity.id
_entity.type
_entity.pdbx_description
1 polymer ?
#
loop_
_entity_poly.entity_id
_entity_poly.type
_entity_poly.pdbx_seq_one_letter_code
_entity_poly.pdbx_strand_id
1 'polypeptide(L)'
;MKNSITLYWVLILFFFPLIGKAEAEAFLSADSLTKYHTIWLVKPWKYHPGDNPQWAQPDYDDSQWQRADTRYKPNQTAVEGWPGIG
;
A
#
# COMPACT_ATOMS: atom_id res chain seq x y z
N MET A 1 51.12 8.64 -26.34
CA MET A 1 50.54 8.85 -24.99
C MET A 1 49.00 9.00 -24.98
N LYS A 2 48.33 9.43 -26.07
CA LYS A 2 46.86 9.59 -26.11
C LYS A 2 46.06 8.27 -26.13
N ASN A 3 46.62 7.21 -26.71
CA ASN A 3 45.90 5.94 -26.96
C ASN A 3 45.62 5.13 -25.67
N SER A 4 46.39 5.37 -24.60
CA SER A 4 46.23 4.65 -23.34
C SER A 4 44.96 5.09 -22.59
N ILE A 5 44.55 6.36 -22.71
CA ILE A 5 43.38 6.92 -22.01
C ILE A 5 42.09 6.48 -22.72
N THR A 6 42.08 6.44 -24.05
CA THR A 6 40.92 5.99 -24.84
C THR A 6 40.59 4.51 -24.57
N LEU A 7 41.61 3.68 -24.32
CA LEU A 7 41.42 2.27 -23.98
C LEU A 7 40.70 2.10 -22.63
N TYR A 8 41.02 2.94 -21.63
CA TYR A 8 40.31 2.92 -20.34
C TYR A 8 38.85 3.34 -20.47
N TRP A 9 38.52 4.33 -21.31
CA TRP A 9 37.12 4.73 -21.53
C TRP A 9 36.29 3.65 -22.24
N VAL A 10 36.89 2.95 -23.22
CA VAL A 10 36.25 1.81 -23.89
C VAL A 10 36.05 0.66 -22.91
N LEU A 11 37.03 0.37 -22.05
CA LEU A 11 36.89 -0.64 -21.00
C LEU A 11 35.81 -0.26 -19.98
N ILE A 12 35.77 0.99 -19.52
CA ILE A 12 34.75 1.46 -18.56
C ILE A 12 33.34 1.31 -19.17
N LEU A 13 33.14 1.69 -20.43
CA LEU A 13 31.84 1.52 -21.11
C LEU A 13 31.45 0.05 -21.31
N PHE A 14 32.41 -0.85 -21.55
CA PHE A 14 32.15 -2.27 -21.72
C PHE A 14 31.84 -3.00 -20.40
N PHE A 15 32.42 -2.54 -19.28
CA PHE A 15 32.22 -3.15 -17.96
C PHE A 15 31.12 -2.46 -17.13
N PHE A 16 30.59 -1.31 -17.56
CA PHE A 16 29.49 -0.61 -16.87
C PHE A 16 28.16 -1.38 -16.75
N PRO A 17 27.71 -2.20 -17.73
CA PRO A 17 26.42 -2.91 -17.61
C PRO A 17 26.44 -4.08 -16.62
N LEU A 18 27.60 -4.44 -16.04
CA LEU A 18 27.71 -5.49 -15.02
C LEU A 18 27.21 -5.04 -13.63
N ILE A 19 26.91 -3.76 -13.45
CA ILE A 19 26.34 -3.20 -12.21
C ILE A 19 24.84 -2.96 -12.37
N GLY A 20 24.15 -3.82 -13.11
CA GLY A 20 22.69 -3.87 -13.09
C GLY A 20 22.23 -4.48 -11.76
N LYS A 21 21.57 -3.68 -10.90
CA LYS A 21 20.87 -4.26 -9.76
C LYS A 21 19.65 -5.01 -10.29
N ALA A 22 19.60 -6.31 -10.09
CA ALA A 22 18.34 -7.03 -10.16
C ALA A 22 17.44 -6.47 -9.04
N GLU A 23 16.45 -5.67 -9.41
CA GLU A 23 15.42 -5.24 -8.49
C GLU A 23 14.60 -6.49 -8.17
N ALA A 24 14.67 -6.96 -6.92
CA ALA A 24 13.87 -8.08 -6.49
C ALA A 24 12.40 -7.63 -6.56
N GLU A 25 11.64 -8.19 -7.50
CA GLU A 25 10.20 -8.01 -7.52
C GLU A 25 9.66 -8.44 -6.16
N ALA A 26 8.98 -7.51 -5.48
CA ALA A 26 8.34 -7.80 -4.22
C ALA A 26 7.17 -8.76 -4.48
N PHE A 27 7.44 -10.06 -4.38
CA PHE A 27 6.42 -11.09 -4.52
C PHE A 27 5.65 -11.22 -3.20
N LEU A 28 4.43 -10.68 -3.19
CA LEU A 28 3.51 -10.82 -2.05
C LEU A 28 2.70 -12.12 -2.24
N SER A 29 3.07 -13.18 -1.51
CA SER A 29 2.26 -14.39 -1.41
C SER A 29 1.66 -14.56 -0.03
N ALA A 30 0.60 -15.37 0.08
CA ALA A 30 0.05 -15.77 1.37
C ALA A 30 1.13 -16.43 2.27
N ASP A 31 2.03 -17.20 1.68
CA ASP A 31 3.15 -17.82 2.40
C ASP A 31 4.15 -16.77 2.90
N SER A 32 4.36 -15.68 2.16
CA SER A 32 5.20 -14.54 2.61
C SER A 32 4.61 -13.81 3.82
N LEU A 33 3.29 -13.88 4.03
CA LEU A 33 2.62 -13.28 5.19
C LEU A 33 2.81 -14.10 6.48
N THR A 34 3.17 -15.39 6.36
CA THR A 34 3.36 -16.28 7.53
C THR A 34 4.52 -15.86 8.44
N LYS A 35 5.48 -15.08 7.90
CA LYS A 35 6.60 -14.52 8.66
C LYS A 35 6.15 -13.40 9.61
N TYR A 36 4.98 -12.81 9.40
CA TYR A 36 4.52 -11.63 10.12
C TYR A 36 3.34 -11.95 11.04
N HIS A 37 3.16 -11.11 12.06
CA HIS A 37 2.02 -11.19 12.95
C HIS A 37 0.78 -10.65 12.24
N THR A 38 -0.24 -11.49 12.08
CA THR A 38 -1.54 -11.06 11.58
C THR A 38 -2.27 -10.26 12.65
N ILE A 39 -2.60 -9.00 12.35
CA ILE A 39 -3.45 -8.16 13.19
C ILE A 39 -4.82 -8.05 12.53
N TRP A 40 -5.84 -8.53 13.23
CA TRP A 40 -7.22 -8.43 12.79
C TRP A 40 -7.80 -7.06 13.15
N LEU A 41 -8.08 -6.23 12.15
CA LEU A 41 -8.76 -4.94 12.33
C LEU A 41 -10.28 -5.13 12.35
N VAL A 42 -10.75 -5.95 13.30
CA VAL A 42 -12.14 -6.41 13.30
C VAL A 42 -13.13 -5.38 13.84
N LYS A 43 -12.75 -4.46 14.75
CA LYS A 43 -13.58 -3.36 15.31
C LYS A 43 -12.69 -2.31 16.00
N PRO A 44 -13.14 -1.05 16.20
CA PRO A 44 -14.40 -0.44 15.81
C PRO A 44 -14.23 0.62 14.70
N TRP A 45 -14.50 0.25 13.46
CA TRP A 45 -14.50 1.22 12.36
C TRP A 45 -15.70 2.16 12.46
N LYS A 46 -15.49 3.41 12.05
CA LYS A 46 -16.52 4.45 11.93
C LYS A 46 -16.60 4.90 10.47
N TYR A 47 -17.81 5.21 10.02
CA TYR A 47 -18.11 5.60 8.64
C TYR A 47 -18.97 6.87 8.62
N HIS A 48 -18.66 7.76 7.67
CA HIS A 48 -19.44 8.93 7.34
C HIS A 48 -19.39 9.14 5.81
N PRO A 49 -20.52 9.37 5.13
CA PRO A 49 -20.54 9.66 3.70
C PRO A 49 -20.02 11.07 3.38
N GLY A 50 -19.46 11.26 2.19
CA GLY A 50 -18.96 12.55 1.70
C GLY A 50 -17.44 12.59 1.61
N ASP A 51 -16.89 13.78 1.36
CA ASP A 51 -15.45 14.00 1.24
C ASP A 51 -15.08 15.35 1.87
N ASN A 52 -14.50 15.32 3.08
CA ASN A 52 -13.98 16.51 3.76
C ASN A 52 -12.56 16.22 4.26
N PRO A 53 -11.54 16.95 3.78
CA PRO A 53 -10.14 16.77 4.18
C PRO A 53 -9.88 16.90 5.69
N GLN A 54 -10.74 17.61 6.43
CA GLN A 54 -10.60 17.75 7.88
C GLN A 54 -10.75 16.44 8.65
N TRP A 55 -11.42 15.44 8.07
CA TRP A 55 -11.62 14.14 8.71
C TRP A 55 -10.33 13.33 8.88
N ALA A 56 -9.25 13.69 8.17
CA ALA A 56 -7.95 13.07 8.32
C ALA A 56 -7.14 13.61 9.52
N GLN A 57 -7.63 14.65 10.21
CA GLN A 57 -6.96 15.21 11.38
C GLN A 57 -6.96 14.18 12.52
N PRO A 58 -5.82 13.91 13.19
CA PRO A 58 -5.76 12.94 14.30
C PRO A 58 -6.70 13.25 15.46
N ASP A 59 -7.05 14.54 15.61
CA ASP A 59 -7.82 15.07 16.73
C ASP A 59 -9.30 15.31 16.35
N TYR A 60 -9.72 14.86 15.15
CA TYR A 60 -11.08 15.04 14.69
C TYR A 60 -12.07 14.22 15.56
N ASP A 61 -13.13 14.88 16.04
CA ASP A 61 -14.19 14.20 16.78
C ASP A 61 -15.15 13.46 15.84
N ASP A 62 -14.91 12.16 15.68
CA ASP A 62 -15.76 11.23 14.94
C ASP A 62 -16.81 10.53 15.84
N SER A 63 -17.10 11.04 17.05
CA SER A 63 -18.04 10.40 18.00
C SER A 63 -19.44 10.19 17.43
N GLN A 64 -19.87 11.04 16.49
CA GLN A 64 -21.19 11.01 15.86
C GLN A 64 -21.25 10.07 14.63
N TRP A 65 -20.12 9.51 14.19
CA TRP A 65 -20.09 8.65 13.00
C TRP A 65 -20.72 7.30 13.26
N GLN A 66 -21.28 6.73 12.20
CA GLN A 66 -21.90 5.41 12.27
C GLN A 66 -20.82 4.34 12.48
N ARG A 67 -21.06 3.39 13.37
CA ARG A 67 -20.19 2.21 13.49
C ARG A 67 -20.38 1.28 12.29
N ALA A 68 -19.28 0.85 11.69
CA ALA A 68 -19.27 -0.13 10.62
C ALA A 68 -18.80 -1.50 11.15
N ASP A 69 -19.53 -2.57 10.83
CA ASP A 69 -19.03 -3.94 11.01
C ASP A 69 -18.34 -4.35 9.70
N THR A 70 -17.04 -4.65 9.77
CA THR A 70 -16.26 -5.12 8.62
C THR A 70 -16.60 -6.56 8.23
N ARG A 71 -17.40 -7.26 9.03
CA ARG A 71 -17.88 -8.60 8.71
C ARG A 71 -19.18 -8.47 7.90
N TYR A 72 -19.05 -8.64 6.59
CA TYR A 72 -20.20 -8.84 5.73
C TYR A 72 -20.81 -10.23 6.03
N LYS A 73 -22.06 -10.27 6.52
CA LYS A 73 -22.79 -11.54 6.60
C LYS A 73 -23.57 -11.76 5.30
N PRO A 74 -23.63 -12.99 4.75
CA PRO A 74 -24.28 -13.26 3.46
C PRO A 74 -25.75 -12.83 3.36
N ASN A 75 -26.44 -12.64 4.49
CA ASN A 75 -27.84 -12.20 4.56
C ASN A 75 -28.01 -10.86 5.29
N GLN A 76 -26.96 -10.03 5.31
CA GLN A 76 -27.04 -8.67 5.82
C GLN A 76 -27.22 -7.76 4.61
N THR A 77 -28.40 -7.14 4.51
CA THR A 77 -28.61 -6.06 3.56
C THR A 77 -27.59 -4.97 3.85
N ALA A 78 -27.21 -4.21 2.81
CA ALA A 78 -26.45 -2.97 2.98
C ALA A 78 -27.00 -2.20 4.19
N VAL A 79 -26.09 -1.60 4.97
CA VAL A 79 -26.47 -0.73 6.10
C VAL A 79 -27.68 0.12 5.67
N GLU A 80 -28.77 0.06 6.44
CA GLU A 80 -30.00 0.77 6.10
C GLU A 80 -29.68 2.23 5.75
N GLY A 81 -30.06 2.65 4.54
CA GLY A 81 -29.80 4.01 4.05
C GLY A 81 -28.51 4.20 3.24
N TRP A 82 -27.70 3.17 2.99
CA TRP A 82 -26.51 3.30 2.13
C TRP A 82 -26.89 3.26 0.64
N PRO A 83 -26.65 4.33 -0.14
CA PRO A 83 -27.02 4.39 -1.56
C PRO A 83 -26.07 3.60 -2.49
N GLY A 84 -25.07 2.93 -1.93
CA GLY A 84 -24.03 2.21 -2.70
C GLY A 84 -22.99 3.12 -3.33
N ILE A 85 -22.93 4.39 -2.92
CA ILE A 85 -21.90 5.35 -3.33
C ILE A 85 -21.16 5.78 -2.06
N GLY A 86 -19.84 5.63 -2.09
CA GLY A 86 -18.91 6.08 -1.06
C GLY A 86 -17.76 6.83 -1.71
#